data_AF-A0A7K2Q8D8-F1
#
_entry.id   AF-A0A7K2Q8D8-F1
#
_cell.length_a   1.000
_cell.length_b   1.000
_cell.length_c   1.000
_cell.angle_alpha   90.00
_cell.angle_beta   90.00
_cell.angle_gamma   90.00
#
_symmetry.space_group_name_H-M   'P 1'
#
loop_
_entity.id
_entity.type
_entity.pdbx_description
1 polymer ?
#
loop_
_entity_poly.entity_id
_entity_poly.type
_entity_poly.pdbx_seq_one_letter_code
_entity_poly.pdbx_strand_id
1 'polypeptide(L)'
;PEAGPGDERRAAALVGWLLGQAALKGHTALEAPALEAALAQYGVPDPAGALERSIGEGAVLVFQEPLGPPVAEGEEQPVRVLVGLEGHALAEESLADGLARLANTFDAPADWEKAATGPGAELIRAVSGHGLVTHTGGEAARAEPLALLAAARDLGLRVCLAAHTPLHGAV
;
A
#
# COMPACT_ATOMS: atom_id res chain seq x y z
N PRO A 1 -37.91 13.51 9.48
CA PRO A 1 -37.34 12.33 10.17
C PRO A 1 -36.06 12.72 10.90
N GLU A 2 -36.05 12.63 12.24
CA GLU A 2 -34.86 12.95 13.04
C GLU A 2 -33.79 11.87 12.86
N ALA A 3 -32.59 12.27 12.43
CA ALA A 3 -31.44 11.37 12.24
C ALA A 3 -30.80 11.02 13.60
N GLY A 4 -31.56 10.33 14.44
CA GLY A 4 -31.14 9.92 15.78
C GLY A 4 -30.02 8.87 15.77
N PRO A 5 -29.43 8.52 16.93
CA PRO A 5 -28.29 7.60 17.01
C PRO A 5 -28.55 6.21 16.42
N GLY A 6 -29.79 5.73 16.44
CA GLY A 6 -30.21 4.46 15.82
C GLY A 6 -30.65 4.55 14.35
N ASP A 7 -30.53 5.71 13.69
CA ASP A 7 -30.84 5.83 12.25
C ASP A 7 -29.75 5.10 11.44
N GLU A 8 -30.16 4.09 10.66
CA GLU A 8 -29.25 3.28 9.85
C GLU A 8 -28.46 4.11 8.83
N ARG A 9 -29.08 5.15 8.27
CA ARG A 9 -28.41 6.05 7.31
C ARG A 9 -27.28 6.83 7.98
N ARG A 10 -27.47 7.20 9.26
CA ARG A 10 -26.44 7.84 10.07
C ARG A 10 -25.30 6.86 10.35
N ALA A 11 -25.62 5.62 10.72
CA ALA A 11 -24.61 4.60 11.01
C ALA A 11 -23.75 4.29 9.77
N ALA A 12 -24.36 4.09 8.59
CA ALA A 12 -23.65 3.88 7.33
C ALA A 12 -22.76 5.08 6.97
N ALA A 13 -23.27 6.31 7.13
CA ALA A 13 -22.47 7.52 6.91
C ALA A 13 -21.28 7.62 7.88
N LEU A 14 -21.45 7.21 9.14
CA LEU A 14 -20.36 7.20 10.13
C LEU A 14 -19.27 6.19 9.78
N VAL A 15 -19.62 5.00 9.26
CA VAL A 15 -18.63 4.00 8.81
C VAL A 15 -17.69 4.61 7.77
N GLY A 16 -18.25 5.15 6.69
CA GLY A 16 -17.45 5.78 5.63
C GLY A 16 -16.67 7.00 6.13
N TRP A 17 -17.28 7.82 6.97
CA TRP A 17 -16.62 9.00 7.55
C TRP A 17 -15.44 8.61 8.45
N LEU A 18 -15.58 7.62 9.34
CA LEU A 18 -14.52 7.16 10.23
C LEU A 18 -13.33 6.58 9.44
N LEU A 19 -13.59 5.79 8.41
CA LEU A 19 -12.55 5.31 7.50
C LEU A 19 -11.88 6.47 6.75
N GLY A 20 -12.65 7.46 6.30
CA GLY A 20 -12.10 8.69 5.71
C GLY A 20 -11.22 9.47 6.69
N GLN A 21 -11.59 9.57 7.97
CA GLN A 21 -10.74 10.18 9.00
C GLN A 21 -9.46 9.37 9.26
N ALA A 22 -9.54 8.05 9.16
CA ALA A 22 -8.38 7.18 9.27
C ALA A 22 -7.42 7.35 8.08
N ALA A 23 -7.95 7.51 6.87
CA ALA A 23 -7.19 7.80 5.65
C ALA A 23 -6.40 9.11 5.75
N LEU A 24 -6.99 10.16 6.33
CA LEU A 24 -6.27 11.41 6.60
C LEU A 24 -5.08 11.24 7.56
N LYS A 25 -5.06 10.16 8.36
CA LYS A 25 -3.96 9.79 9.26
C LYS A 25 -3.02 8.74 8.66
N GLY A 26 -3.22 8.37 7.40
CA GLY A 26 -2.38 7.40 6.68
C GLY A 26 -2.87 5.94 6.74
N HIS A 27 -4.05 5.65 7.30
CA HIS A 27 -4.62 4.30 7.27
C HIS A 27 -5.43 4.07 6.00
N THR A 28 -5.16 2.99 5.28
CA THR A 28 -5.98 2.56 4.12
C THR A 28 -7.11 1.62 4.51
N ALA A 29 -6.96 0.92 5.64
CA ALA A 29 -7.96 0.08 6.27
C ALA A 29 -7.86 0.14 7.80
N LEU A 30 -8.92 -0.27 8.50
CA LEU A 30 -8.97 -0.42 9.96
C LEU A 30 -9.39 -1.84 10.33
N GLU A 31 -8.95 -2.32 11.49
CA GLU A 31 -9.49 -3.56 12.06
C GLU A 31 -10.98 -3.40 12.40
N ALA A 32 -11.81 -4.39 12.09
CA ALA A 32 -13.25 -4.35 12.36
C ALA A 32 -13.57 -4.01 13.84
N PRO A 33 -12.91 -4.62 14.85
CA PRO A 33 -13.15 -4.27 16.26
C PRO A 33 -12.80 -2.80 16.59
N ALA A 34 -11.80 -2.22 15.94
CA ALA A 34 -11.43 -0.82 16.16
C ALA A 34 -12.49 0.13 15.59
N LEU A 35 -13.05 -0.21 14.42
CA LEU A 35 -14.13 0.54 13.80
C LEU A 35 -15.44 0.42 14.61
N GLU A 36 -15.78 -0.78 15.09
CA GLU A 36 -16.92 -1.02 15.98
C GLU A 36 -16.82 -0.20 17.28
N ALA A 37 -15.64 -0.21 17.92
CA ALA A 37 -15.39 0.59 19.11
C ALA A 37 -15.54 2.10 18.84
N ALA A 38 -15.09 2.57 17.67
CA ALA A 38 -15.28 3.96 17.27
C ALA A 38 -16.77 4.29 17.06
N LEU A 39 -17.52 3.44 16.33
CA LEU A 39 -18.97 3.62 16.13
C LEU A 39 -19.73 3.69 17.47
N ALA A 40 -19.36 2.85 18.44
CA ALA A 40 -19.94 2.89 19.79
C ALA A 40 -19.72 4.25 20.48
N GLN A 41 -18.54 4.87 20.33
CA GLN A 41 -18.24 6.21 20.87
C GLN A 41 -19.11 7.30 20.24
N TYR A 42 -19.59 7.11 19.01
CA TYR A 42 -20.55 8.00 18.34
C TYR A 42 -22.02 7.62 18.60
N GLY A 43 -22.29 6.75 19.58
CA GLY A 43 -23.63 6.40 20.05
C GLY A 43 -24.39 5.46 19.12
N VAL A 44 -23.72 4.74 18.23
CA VAL A 44 -24.36 3.68 17.43
C VAL A 44 -24.75 2.53 18.36
N PRO A 45 -26.05 2.15 18.47
CA PRO A 45 -26.49 1.15 19.45
C PRO A 45 -25.97 -0.27 19.17
N ASP A 46 -25.81 -0.62 17.90
CA ASP A 46 -25.30 -1.91 17.43
C ASP A 46 -24.18 -1.67 16.40
N PRO A 47 -22.93 -1.46 16.86
CA PRO A 47 -21.80 -1.20 15.98
C PRO A 47 -21.48 -2.35 15.01
N ALA A 48 -21.52 -3.59 15.51
CA ALA A 48 -21.22 -4.77 14.70
C ALA A 48 -22.25 -4.95 13.59
N GLY A 49 -23.56 -4.92 13.91
CA GLY A 49 -24.60 -5.02 12.90
C GLY A 49 -24.64 -3.83 11.93
N ALA A 50 -24.22 -2.63 12.35
CA ALA A 50 -24.03 -1.49 11.44
C ALA A 50 -22.88 -1.72 10.45
N LEU A 51 -21.77 -2.28 10.91
CA LEU A 51 -20.63 -2.62 10.07
C LEU A 51 -20.98 -3.76 9.10
N GLU A 52 -21.60 -4.84 9.58
CA GLU A 52 -22.06 -5.96 8.75
C GLU A 52 -23.01 -5.51 7.64
N ARG A 53 -23.98 -4.62 7.93
CA ARG A 53 -24.84 -4.02 6.90
C ARG A 53 -24.05 -3.23 5.87
N SER A 54 -23.11 -2.40 6.31
CA SER A 54 -22.28 -1.60 5.41
C SER A 54 -21.44 -2.48 4.46
N ILE A 55 -20.98 -3.63 4.96
CA ILE A 55 -20.29 -4.66 4.16
C ILE A 55 -21.26 -5.31 3.18
N GLY A 56 -22.44 -5.74 3.64
CA GLY A 56 -23.46 -6.39 2.81
C GLY A 56 -24.01 -5.51 1.69
N GLU A 57 -24.03 -4.19 1.91
CA GLU A 57 -24.41 -3.18 0.92
C GLU A 57 -23.25 -2.81 -0.03
N GLY A 58 -22.03 -3.31 0.21
CA GLY A 58 -20.85 -2.98 -0.58
C GLY A 58 -20.33 -1.56 -0.38
N ALA A 59 -20.74 -0.87 0.70
CA ALA A 59 -20.29 0.49 0.99
C ALA A 59 -18.81 0.54 1.44
N VAL A 60 -18.27 -0.60 1.89
CA VAL A 60 -16.88 -0.82 2.29
C VAL A 60 -16.45 -2.20 1.85
N LEU A 61 -15.13 -2.41 1.72
CA LEU A 61 -14.56 -3.71 1.39
C LEU A 61 -13.92 -4.36 2.62
N VAL A 62 -13.95 -5.69 2.66
CA VAL A 62 -13.39 -6.52 3.74
C VAL A 62 -12.17 -7.27 3.25
N PHE A 63 -11.12 -7.28 4.07
CA PHE A 63 -9.91 -8.05 3.87
C PHE A 63 -9.70 -8.96 5.06
N GLN A 64 -9.26 -10.18 4.80
CA GLN A 64 -8.92 -11.16 5.82
C GLN A 64 -7.43 -11.41 5.76
N GLU A 65 -6.73 -11.01 6.82
CA GLU A 65 -5.31 -11.22 6.97
C GLU A 65 -5.07 -12.44 7.87
N PRO A 66 -4.46 -13.53 7.35
CA PRO A 66 -4.09 -14.68 8.15
C PRO A 66 -3.16 -14.32 9.32
N LEU A 67 -3.48 -14.79 10.52
CA LEU A 67 -2.67 -14.59 11.71
C LEU A 67 -1.82 -15.84 11.98
N GLY A 68 -0.51 -15.67 12.03
CA GLY A 68 0.42 -16.75 12.36
C GLY A 68 0.77 -17.64 11.15
N PRO A 69 1.52 -18.74 11.38
CA PRO A 69 1.87 -19.67 10.33
C PRO A 69 0.62 -20.41 9.81
N PRO A 70 0.69 -21.00 8.59
CA PRO A 70 -0.38 -21.83 8.08
C PRO A 70 -0.72 -22.98 9.04
N VAL A 71 -2.00 -23.13 9.36
CA VAL A 71 -2.52 -24.27 10.14
C VAL A 71 -2.66 -25.52 9.28
N ALA A 72 -2.84 -26.68 9.92
CA ALA A 72 -3.01 -27.95 9.21
C ALA A 72 -4.31 -27.99 8.40
N GLU A 73 -4.36 -28.84 7.36
CA GLU A 73 -5.58 -29.05 6.59
C GLU A 73 -6.75 -29.48 7.50
N GLY A 74 -7.85 -28.73 7.43
CA GLY A 74 -9.05 -28.95 8.25
C GLY A 74 -9.16 -28.08 9.50
N GLU A 75 -8.12 -27.29 9.82
CA GLU A 75 -8.17 -26.28 10.87
C GLU A 75 -8.52 -24.90 10.29
N GLU A 76 -9.32 -24.11 11.00
CA GLU A 76 -9.67 -22.75 10.59
C GLU A 76 -8.52 -21.80 10.94
N GLN A 77 -7.91 -21.18 9.93
CA GLN A 77 -6.86 -20.19 10.14
C GLN A 77 -7.46 -18.97 10.84
N PRO A 78 -6.93 -18.53 11.99
CA PRO A 78 -7.36 -17.27 12.58
C PRO A 78 -7.03 -16.12 11.64
N VAL A 79 -7.99 -15.23 11.42
CA VAL A 79 -7.81 -14.06 10.55
C VAL A 79 -8.08 -12.77 11.33
N ARG A 80 -7.30 -11.75 11.00
CA ARG A 80 -7.62 -10.36 11.32
C ARG A 80 -8.50 -9.80 10.21
N VAL A 81 -9.67 -9.28 10.58
CA VAL A 81 -10.61 -8.66 9.65
C VAL A 81 -10.31 -7.17 9.56
N LEU A 82 -9.94 -6.72 8.36
CA LEU A 82 -9.72 -5.32 8.02
C LEU A 82 -10.86 -4.82 7.12
N VAL A 83 -11.22 -3.55 7.28
CA VAL A 83 -12.28 -2.88 6.52
C VAL A 83 -11.71 -1.60 5.92
N GLY A 84 -11.89 -1.41 4.62
CA GLY A 84 -11.35 -0.26 3.88
C GLY A 84 -12.38 0.38 2.95
N LEU A 85 -12.09 1.62 2.53
CA LEU A 85 -12.85 2.27 1.47
C LEU A 85 -12.48 1.65 0.11
N GLU A 86 -13.47 1.45 -0.76
CA GLU A 86 -13.29 0.88 -2.10
C GLU A 86 -12.14 1.54 -2.88
N GLY A 87 -12.07 2.88 -2.87
CA GLY A 87 -11.02 3.60 -3.60
C GLY A 87 -9.59 3.30 -3.12
N HIS A 88 -9.38 3.11 -1.82
CA HIS A 88 -8.06 2.74 -1.28
C HIS A 88 -7.74 1.28 -1.55
N ALA A 89 -8.74 0.41 -1.35
CA ALA A 89 -8.64 -1.01 -1.64
C ALA A 89 -8.24 -1.30 -3.09
N LEU A 90 -8.98 -0.73 -4.06
CA LEU A 90 -8.68 -0.92 -5.48
C LEU A 90 -7.30 -0.34 -5.86
N ALA A 91 -6.89 0.76 -5.21
CA ALA A 91 -5.57 1.33 -5.42
C ALA A 91 -4.46 0.39 -4.91
N GLU A 92 -4.65 -0.25 -3.75
CA GLU A 92 -3.69 -1.23 -3.22
C GLU A 92 -3.59 -2.48 -4.08
N GLU A 93 -4.72 -3.05 -4.50
CA GLU A 93 -4.74 -4.21 -5.40
C GLU A 93 -4.07 -3.87 -6.74
N SER A 94 -4.42 -2.72 -7.33
CA SER A 94 -3.80 -2.25 -8.58
C SER A 94 -2.29 -2.03 -8.43
N LEU A 95 -1.83 -1.52 -7.28
CA LEU A 95 -0.41 -1.36 -6.98
C LEU A 95 0.29 -2.72 -6.86
N ALA A 96 -0.26 -3.64 -6.06
CA ALA A 96 0.31 -4.97 -5.87
C ALA A 96 0.44 -5.71 -7.21
N ASP A 97 -0.62 -5.70 -8.01
CA ASP A 97 -0.65 -6.28 -9.34
C ASP A 97 0.36 -5.61 -10.29
N GLY A 98 0.46 -4.27 -10.25
CA GLY A 98 1.43 -3.52 -11.03
C GLY A 98 2.87 -3.90 -10.69
N LEU A 99 3.20 -3.98 -9.40
CA LEU A 99 4.52 -4.37 -8.92
C LEU A 99 4.84 -5.83 -9.28
N ALA A 100 3.89 -6.74 -9.12
CA ALA A 100 4.04 -8.14 -9.51
C ALA A 100 4.30 -8.28 -11.02
N ARG A 101 3.58 -7.53 -11.87
CA ARG A 101 3.85 -7.50 -13.30
C ARG A 101 5.25 -6.97 -13.60
N LEU A 102 5.65 -5.83 -13.03
CA LEU A 102 6.99 -5.26 -13.26
C LEU A 102 8.10 -6.22 -12.84
N ALA A 103 7.97 -6.88 -11.68
CA ALA A 103 8.94 -7.84 -11.19
C ALA A 103 9.10 -9.06 -12.12
N ASN A 104 8.01 -9.49 -12.79
CA ASN A 104 7.99 -10.69 -13.64
C ASN A 104 8.11 -10.42 -15.14
N THR A 105 8.30 -9.16 -15.59
CA THR A 105 8.40 -8.82 -17.02
C THR A 105 9.83 -8.96 -17.57
N PHE A 106 10.83 -9.09 -16.71
CA PHE A 106 12.23 -9.06 -17.11
C PHE A 106 12.80 -10.47 -17.28
N ASP A 107 12.97 -10.89 -18.53
CA ASP A 107 13.31 -12.28 -18.88
C ASP A 107 14.82 -12.58 -18.92
N ALA A 108 15.70 -11.57 -19.08
CA ALA A 108 17.13 -11.80 -19.20
C ALA A 108 17.99 -10.68 -18.58
N PRO A 109 18.99 -11.01 -17.76
CA PRO A 109 19.90 -10.03 -17.18
C PRO A 109 20.72 -9.32 -18.26
N ALA A 110 20.88 -8.01 -18.09
CA ALA A 110 21.78 -7.20 -18.91
C ALA A 110 23.21 -7.27 -18.37
N ASP A 111 24.20 -7.26 -19.26
CA ASP A 111 25.61 -7.21 -18.89
C ASP A 111 26.05 -5.76 -18.62
N TRP A 112 25.87 -5.31 -17.37
CA TRP A 112 26.25 -3.97 -16.92
C TRP A 112 27.49 -3.99 -16.01
N GLU A 113 28.22 -5.11 -15.96
CA GLU A 113 29.31 -5.33 -15.01
C GLU A 113 30.40 -4.26 -15.12
N LYS A 114 30.72 -3.83 -16.34
CA LYS A 114 31.69 -2.76 -16.60
C LYS A 114 31.24 -1.39 -16.10
N ALA A 115 29.92 -1.16 -16.00
CA ALA A 115 29.35 0.08 -15.50
C ALA A 115 29.21 0.08 -13.97
N ALA A 116 29.20 -1.10 -13.33
CA ALA A 116 29.04 -1.29 -11.88
C ALA A 116 30.32 -0.93 -11.10
N THR A 117 30.67 0.36 -11.10
CA THR A 117 31.86 0.90 -10.43
C THR A 117 31.50 2.09 -9.53
N GLY A 118 32.28 2.31 -8.47
CA GLY A 118 32.10 3.45 -7.57
C GLY A 118 30.83 3.37 -6.70
N PRO A 119 30.30 4.51 -6.23
CA PRO A 119 29.10 4.55 -5.40
C PRO A 119 27.90 4.03 -6.22
N GLY A 120 27.17 3.05 -5.68
CA GLY A 120 26.03 2.44 -6.35
C GLY A 120 26.37 1.25 -7.25
N ALA A 121 27.60 0.74 -7.24
CA ALA A 121 27.97 -0.47 -7.99
C ALA A 121 27.01 -1.65 -7.72
N GLU A 122 26.65 -1.89 -6.46
CA GLU A 122 25.70 -2.95 -6.10
C GLU A 122 24.27 -2.66 -6.57
N LEU A 123 23.85 -1.38 -6.56
CA LEU A 123 22.58 -0.98 -7.14
C LEU A 123 22.55 -1.22 -8.66
N ILE A 124 23.65 -0.93 -9.36
CA ILE A 124 23.82 -1.19 -10.80
C ILE A 124 23.73 -2.69 -11.10
N ARG A 125 24.38 -3.54 -10.31
CA ARG A 125 24.25 -5.00 -10.44
C ARG A 125 22.82 -5.48 -10.16
N ALA A 126 22.16 -4.92 -9.16
CA ALA A 126 20.79 -5.30 -8.84
C ALA A 126 19.84 -4.99 -10.00
N VAL A 127 19.90 -3.79 -10.58
CA VAL A 127 19.02 -3.41 -11.70
C VAL A 127 19.37 -4.11 -13.01
N SER A 128 20.62 -4.57 -13.18
CA SER A 128 20.99 -5.33 -14.37
C SER A 128 20.34 -6.72 -14.39
N GLY A 129 19.91 -7.23 -13.24
CA GLY A 129 19.25 -8.54 -13.11
C GLY A 129 17.74 -8.52 -12.86
N HIS A 130 17.13 -7.37 -12.59
CA HIS A 130 15.73 -7.31 -12.12
C HIS A 130 14.94 -6.17 -12.75
N GLY A 131 13.67 -6.42 -13.08
CA GLY A 131 12.74 -5.42 -13.62
C GLY A 131 12.25 -4.38 -12.60
N LEU A 132 12.38 -4.67 -11.31
CA LEU A 132 12.04 -3.78 -10.21
C LEU A 132 13.04 -3.97 -9.06
N VAL A 133 13.62 -2.88 -8.58
CA VAL A 133 14.58 -2.87 -7.47
C VAL A 133 14.15 -1.83 -6.44
N THR A 134 14.07 -2.22 -5.18
CA THR A 134 13.94 -1.31 -4.05
C THR A 134 15.32 -1.07 -3.44
N HIS A 135 15.66 0.20 -3.24
CA HIS A 135 16.92 0.61 -2.64
C HIS A 135 16.64 1.55 -1.48
N THR A 136 17.21 1.23 -0.31
CA THR A 136 17.06 2.01 0.91
C THR A 136 18.43 2.40 1.44
N GLY A 137 18.55 3.60 1.98
CA GLY A 137 19.80 4.13 2.49
C GLY A 137 19.61 5.49 3.16
N GLY A 138 20.62 5.90 3.94
CA GLY A 138 20.66 7.23 4.55
C GLY A 138 21.10 8.32 3.56
N GLU A 139 21.39 9.51 4.06
CA GLU A 139 21.78 10.68 3.23
C GLU A 139 22.97 10.39 2.30
N ALA A 140 23.95 9.63 2.77
CA ALA A 140 25.13 9.26 1.98
C ALA A 140 24.80 8.42 0.74
N ALA A 141 23.71 7.64 0.77
CA ALA A 141 23.29 6.78 -0.33
C ALA A 141 22.65 7.57 -1.50
N ARG A 142 22.39 8.87 -1.34
CA ARG A 142 21.82 9.70 -2.42
C ARG A 142 22.69 9.78 -3.67
N ALA A 143 23.99 9.52 -3.55
CA ALA A 143 24.89 9.44 -4.70
C ALA A 143 24.63 8.19 -5.57
N GLU A 144 24.04 7.12 -5.01
CA GLU A 144 23.91 5.83 -5.69
C GLU A 144 22.85 5.85 -6.82
N PRO A 145 21.62 6.39 -6.64
CA PRO A 145 20.67 6.54 -7.74
C PRO A 145 21.17 7.47 -8.86
N LEU A 146 21.99 8.48 -8.51
CA LEU A 146 22.59 9.38 -9.49
C LEU A 146 23.67 8.68 -10.32
N ALA A 147 24.51 7.85 -9.68
CA ALA A 147 25.50 7.03 -10.38
C ALA A 147 24.84 6.01 -11.30
N LEU A 148 23.76 5.36 -10.86
CA LEU A 148 22.94 4.49 -11.71
C LEU A 148 22.41 5.25 -12.94
N LEU A 149 21.86 6.45 -12.74
CA LEU A 149 21.33 7.27 -13.84
C LEU A 149 22.40 7.62 -14.88
N ALA A 150 23.62 7.93 -14.42
CA ALA A 150 24.76 8.22 -15.30
C ALA A 150 25.19 6.96 -16.07
N ALA A 151 25.37 5.82 -15.38
CA ALA A 151 25.71 4.55 -15.99
C ALA A 151 24.70 4.14 -17.08
N ALA A 152 23.40 4.27 -16.80
CA ALA A 152 22.36 3.95 -17.76
C ALA A 152 22.37 4.88 -18.99
N ARG A 153 22.72 6.17 -18.83
CA ARG A 153 22.92 7.09 -19.97
C ARG A 153 24.13 6.72 -20.82
N ASP A 154 25.24 6.35 -20.19
CA ASP A 154 26.45 5.93 -20.90
C ASP A 154 26.22 4.63 -21.70
N LEU A 155 25.29 3.79 -21.25
CA LEU A 155 24.80 2.62 -21.96
C LEU A 155 23.76 2.94 -23.06
N GLY A 156 23.44 4.22 -23.29
CA GLY A 156 22.53 4.67 -24.35
C GLY A 156 21.04 4.54 -24.00
N LEU A 157 20.69 4.33 -22.73
CA LEU A 157 19.30 4.16 -22.29
C LEU A 157 18.60 5.50 -22.12
N ARG A 158 17.29 5.49 -22.38
CA ARG A 158 16.41 6.62 -22.04
C ARG A 158 16.05 6.50 -20.57
N VAL A 159 16.48 7.47 -19.79
CA VAL A 159 16.27 7.47 -18.34
C VAL A 159 15.61 8.74 -17.84
N CYS A 160 14.79 8.58 -16.81
CA CYS A 160 14.12 9.67 -16.10
C CYS A 160 14.43 9.53 -14.61
N LEU A 161 14.67 10.66 -13.94
CA LEU A 161 14.75 10.74 -12.49
C LEU A 161 13.55 11.57 -12.01
N ALA A 162 12.81 11.02 -11.05
CA ALA A 162 11.67 11.68 -10.44
C ALA A 162 11.80 11.64 -8.91
N ALA A 163 11.24 12.65 -8.25
CA ALA A 163 11.15 12.73 -6.80
C ALA A 163 9.75 13.24 -6.43
N HIS A 164 9.25 12.83 -5.26
CA HIS A 164 7.92 13.25 -4.78
C HIS A 164 7.85 14.76 -4.52
N THR A 165 8.96 15.36 -4.10
CA THR A 165 9.12 16.80 -3.94
C THR A 165 10.35 17.26 -4.72
N PRO A 166 10.40 18.52 -5.15
CA PRO A 166 11.62 19.07 -5.73
C PRO A 166 12.77 18.97 -4.72
N LEU A 167 13.99 18.78 -5.24
CA LEU A 167 15.19 18.91 -4.43
C LEU A 167 15.21 20.29 -3.77
N HIS A 168 15.60 20.33 -2.48
CA HIS A 168 15.72 21.58 -1.76
C HIS A 168 16.69 22.51 -2.50
N GLY A 169 16.22 23.71 -2.89
CA GLY A 169 16.98 24.68 -3.68
C GLY A 169 16.84 24.58 -5.20
N ALA A 170 15.89 23.79 -5.72
CA ALA A 170 15.60 23.70 -7.15
C ALA A 170 14.62 24.77 -7.69
N VAL A 171 14.32 25.83 -6.92
CA VAL A 171 13.52 26.99 -7.33
C VAL A 171 14.20 28.28 -6.93
#